data_AF-A0A524H079-F1
#
_entry.id   AF-A0A524H079-F1
#
_cell.length_a   1.000
_cell.length_b   1.000
_cell.length_c   1.000
_cell.angle_alpha   90.00
_cell.angle_beta   90.00
_cell.angle_gamma   90.00
#
_symmetry.space_group_name_H-M   'P 1'
#
loop_
_entity.id
_entity.type
_entity.pdbx_description
1 polymer ?
#
loop_
_entity_poly.entity_id
_entity_poly.type
_entity_poly.pdbx_seq_one_letter_code
_entity_poly.pdbx_strand_id
1 'polypeptide(L)'
;MHPLTSTPWYSPWEPGLFSLAVFTVLVLGIIAALLIVSSAIGERRPGTEKLRAYESGVIPTGSARLRYPVPFYLVAIFFLLFDIEGAFIFAWAVAFRELGWNGWLAIVFFIVMLVLGLVYIWKKGGLTWGPIRKRG
;
A
#
# COMPACT_ATOMS: atom_id res chain seq x y z
N MET A 1 -19.59 -34.25 -20.41
CA MET A 1 -20.15 -33.31 -19.42
C MET A 1 -19.77 -31.91 -19.88
N HIS A 2 -20.73 -31.15 -20.39
CA HIS A 2 -20.50 -29.77 -20.82
C HIS A 2 -20.36 -28.89 -19.56
N PRO A 3 -19.39 -27.97 -19.47
CA PRO A 3 -19.38 -27.01 -18.37
C PRO A 3 -20.65 -26.16 -18.46
N LEU A 4 -21.51 -26.21 -17.44
CA LEU A 4 -22.64 -25.27 -17.28
C LEU A 4 -22.14 -23.96 -16.68
N THR A 5 -21.15 -23.33 -17.32
CA THR A 5 -20.62 -22.04 -16.87
C THR A 5 -20.40 -21.12 -18.06
N SER A 6 -21.46 -20.87 -18.83
CA SER A 6 -21.63 -19.58 -19.48
C SER A 6 -22.42 -18.69 -18.52
N THR A 7 -21.90 -18.51 -17.29
CA THR A 7 -22.50 -17.56 -16.35
C THR A 7 -22.17 -16.17 -16.89
N PRO A 8 -23.20 -15.33 -17.15
CA PRO A 8 -22.94 -13.98 -17.61
C PRO A 8 -22.14 -13.22 -16.54
N TRP A 9 -21.28 -12.29 -16.97
CA TRP A 9 -20.45 -11.46 -16.07
C TRP A 9 -21.26 -10.65 -15.04
N TYR A 10 -22.57 -10.53 -15.22
CA TYR A 10 -23.53 -9.86 -14.34
C TYR A 10 -24.17 -10.78 -13.28
N SER A 11 -23.77 -12.05 -13.18
CA SER A 11 -24.30 -12.99 -12.18
C SER A 11 -24.05 -12.49 -10.74
N PRO A 12 -25.09 -12.29 -9.92
CA PRO A 12 -24.98 -11.94 -8.50
C PRO A 12 -24.50 -13.08 -7.58
N TRP A 13 -24.69 -14.34 -7.99
CA TRP A 13 -24.47 -15.52 -7.15
C TRP A 13 -23.09 -16.17 -7.34
N GLU A 14 -22.31 -15.72 -8.32
CA GLU A 14 -20.92 -16.15 -8.50
C GLU A 14 -19.94 -15.00 -8.25
N PRO A 15 -18.79 -15.26 -7.59
CA PRO A 15 -17.74 -14.27 -7.45
C PRO A 15 -17.22 -13.81 -8.83
N GLY A 16 -17.51 -12.57 -9.19
CA GLY A 16 -17.12 -11.94 -10.45
C GLY A 16 -17.01 -10.42 -10.35
N LEU A 17 -16.82 -9.75 -11.49
CA LEU A 17 -16.69 -8.29 -11.53
C LEU A 17 -17.94 -7.57 -11.01
N PHE A 18 -19.13 -8.09 -11.34
CA PHE A 18 -20.39 -7.52 -10.89
C PHE A 18 -20.56 -7.63 -9.37
N SER A 19 -20.35 -8.82 -8.79
CA SER A 19 -20.44 -9.01 -7.34
C SER A 19 -19.41 -8.15 -6.59
N LEU A 20 -18.19 -8.00 -7.13
CA LEU A 20 -17.16 -7.12 -6.59
C LEU A 20 -17.58 -5.65 -6.63
N ALA A 21 -18.15 -5.20 -7.74
CA ALA A 21 -18.63 -3.83 -7.90
C ALA A 21 -19.78 -3.52 -6.93
N VAL A 22 -20.77 -4.41 -6.83
CA VAL A 22 -21.88 -4.29 -5.88
C VAL A 22 -21.37 -4.24 -4.45
N PHE A 23 -20.46 -5.14 -4.07
CA PHE A 23 -19.82 -5.13 -2.75
C PHE A 23 -19.11 -3.80 -2.46
N THR A 24 -18.31 -3.31 -3.41
CA THR A 24 -17.57 -2.05 -3.27
C THR A 24 -18.52 -0.87 -3.08
N VAL A 25 -19.57 -0.77 -3.91
CA VAL A 25 -20.59 0.28 -3.80
C VAL A 25 -21.32 0.21 -2.47
N LEU A 26 -21.66 -0.98 -2.00
CA LEU A 26 -22.36 -1.18 -0.73
C LEU A 26 -21.49 -0.77 0.46
N VAL A 27 -20.21 -1.16 0.47
CA VAL A 27 -19.26 -0.75 1.52
C VAL A 27 -19.08 0.76 1.54
N LEU A 28 -18.85 1.38 0.37
CA LEU A 28 -18.72 2.84 0.26
C LEU A 28 -20.01 3.55 0.67
N GLY A 29 -21.16 3.01 0.29
CA GLY A 29 -22.49 3.52 0.66
C GLY A 29 -22.73 3.47 2.17
N ILE A 30 -22.36 2.38 2.83
CA ILE A 30 -22.46 2.25 4.29
C ILE A 30 -21.52 3.26 4.98
N ILE A 31 -20.26 3.36 4.54
CA ILE A 31 -19.32 4.35 5.09
C ILE A 31 -19.87 5.77 4.94
N ALA A 32 -20.37 6.12 3.76
CA ALA A 32 -20.98 7.41 3.51
C ALA A 32 -22.22 7.65 4.38
N ALA A 33 -23.11 6.66 4.52
CA ALA A 33 -24.29 6.76 5.35
C ALA A 33 -23.94 6.97 6.82
N LEU A 34 -22.95 6.24 7.35
CA LEU A 34 -22.47 6.41 8.72
C LEU A 34 -21.89 7.81 8.95
N LEU A 35 -21.08 8.31 8.02
CA LEU A 35 -20.53 9.67 8.11
C LEU A 35 -21.64 10.74 8.04
N ILE A 36 -22.62 10.58 7.15
CA ILE A 36 -23.76 11.49 7.02
C ILE A 36 -24.58 11.51 8.31
N VAL A 37 -24.99 10.33 8.80
CA VAL A 37 -25.77 10.19 10.04
C VAL A 37 -25.01 10.77 11.23
N SER A 38 -23.73 10.43 11.38
CA SER A 38 -22.87 10.98 12.44
C SER A 38 -22.78 12.51 12.34
N SER A 39 -22.66 13.05 11.13
CA SER A 39 -22.53 14.49 10.92
C SER A 39 -23.84 15.26 11.08
N ALA A 40 -24.99 14.58 10.89
CA ALA A 40 -26.34 15.15 10.98
C ALA A 40 -26.88 15.12 12.41
N ILE A 41 -26.61 14.04 13.16
CA ILE A 41 -27.02 13.90 14.58
C ILE A 41 -26.01 14.62 15.51
N GLY A 42 -24.75 14.75 15.10
CA GLY A 42 -23.71 15.36 15.92
C GLY A 42 -23.94 16.86 16.19
N GLU A 43 -23.97 17.24 17.46
CA GLU A 43 -24.04 18.64 17.91
C GLU A 43 -22.78 19.40 17.46
N ARG A 44 -22.96 20.37 16.54
CA ARG A 44 -21.86 21.19 16.03
C ARG A 44 -21.77 22.50 16.83
N ARG A 45 -20.81 22.58 17.75
CA ARG A 45 -20.44 23.82 18.45
C ARG A 45 -19.04 24.28 18.04
N PRO A 46 -18.89 24.87 16.84
CA PRO A 46 -17.61 25.40 16.40
C PRO A 46 -17.19 26.55 17.33
N GLY A 47 -15.95 26.50 17.78
CA GLY A 47 -15.36 27.56 18.59
C GLY A 47 -13.92 27.75 18.15
N THR A 48 -13.38 28.96 18.33
CA THR A 48 -12.03 29.31 17.87
C THR A 48 -10.98 28.31 18.37
N GLU A 49 -11.05 27.89 19.64
CA GLU A 49 -10.13 26.89 20.19
C GLU A 49 -10.35 25.47 19.64
N LYS A 50 -11.59 25.08 19.35
CA LYS A 50 -11.89 23.74 18.79
C LYS A 50 -11.46 23.59 17.34
N LEU A 51 -11.34 24.71 16.61
CA LEU A 51 -10.92 24.75 15.21
C LEU A 51 -9.40 24.98 15.06
N ARG A 52 -8.69 25.25 16.16
CA ARG A 52 -7.23 25.42 16.16
C ARG A 52 -6.53 24.06 16.18
N ALA A 53 -5.38 24.00 15.52
CA ALA A 53 -4.52 22.82 15.56
C ALA A 53 -4.04 22.54 16.99
N TYR A 54 -4.03 21.26 17.38
CA TYR A 54 -3.59 20.84 18.69
C TYR A 54 -2.05 20.89 18.79
N GLU A 55 -1.51 21.77 19.63
CA GLU A 55 -0.07 21.86 19.94
C GLU A 55 0.19 21.79 21.46
N SER A 56 -0.50 20.90 22.17
CA SER A 56 -0.33 20.69 23.63
C SER A 56 -0.39 21.98 24.46
N GLY A 57 -1.23 22.94 24.06
CA GLY A 57 -1.43 24.22 24.75
C GLY A 57 -0.62 25.40 24.20
N VAL A 58 0.23 25.18 23.19
CA VAL A 58 1.00 26.25 22.52
C VAL A 58 0.18 26.85 21.36
N ILE A 59 0.37 28.14 21.11
CA ILE A 59 -0.22 28.78 19.93
C ILE A 59 0.62 28.39 18.71
N PRO A 60 0.03 27.79 17.65
CA PRO A 60 0.76 27.45 16.44
C PRO A 60 1.47 28.67 15.89
N THR A 61 2.79 28.60 15.81
CA THR A 61 3.64 29.68 15.31
C THR A 61 4.59 29.16 14.24
N GLY A 62 4.81 29.96 13.19
CA GLY A 62 5.70 29.62 12.09
C GLY A 62 5.04 28.86 10.94
N SER A 63 5.85 28.36 10.00
CA SER A 63 5.38 27.62 8.83
C SER A 63 5.37 26.12 9.09
N ALA A 64 4.30 25.42 8.70
CA ALA A 64 4.19 23.95 8.76
C ALA A 64 5.12 23.19 7.78
N ARG A 65 6.09 23.88 7.17
CA ARG A 65 7.07 23.28 6.26
C ARG A 65 8.25 22.73 7.06
N LEU A 66 8.09 21.53 7.61
CA LEU A 66 9.23 20.77 8.10
C LEU A 66 10.06 20.25 6.93
N ARG A 67 11.40 20.36 7.04
CA ARG A 67 12.32 19.58 6.21
C ARG A 67 12.23 18.14 6.68
N TYR A 68 11.40 17.36 5.99
CA TYR A 68 11.30 15.93 6.22
C TYR A 68 12.68 15.29 6.03
N PRO A 69 13.11 14.41 6.94
CA PRO A 69 14.40 13.76 6.80
C PRO A 69 14.36 12.84 5.57
N VAL A 70 15.49 12.78 4.87
CA VAL A 70 15.73 11.99 3.64
C VAL A 70 15.42 10.47 3.72
N PRO A 71 15.47 9.75 4.88
CA PRO A 71 15.32 8.29 4.87
C PRO A 71 13.94 7.80 4.40
N PHE A 72 12.88 8.60 4.54
CA PHE A 72 11.55 8.22 4.09
C PHE A 72 11.47 8.02 2.57
N TYR A 73 12.25 8.80 1.82
CA TYR A 73 12.31 8.68 0.36
C TYR A 73 13.03 7.40 -0.09
N LEU A 74 14.13 7.03 0.58
CA LEU A 74 14.86 5.81 0.28
C LEU A 74 14.00 4.56 0.49
N VAL A 75 13.20 4.56 1.56
CA VAL A 75 12.28 3.47 1.86
C VAL A 75 11.13 3.41 0.84
N ALA A 76 10.62 4.57 0.41
CA ALA A 76 9.59 4.62 -0.63
C ALA A 76 10.06 4.08 -1.98
N ILE A 77 11.27 4.45 -2.44
CA ILE A 77 11.84 3.89 -3.67
C ILE A 77 12.09 2.39 -3.51
N PHE A 78 12.65 1.97 -2.37
CA PHE A 78 12.92 0.56 -2.13
C PHE A 78 11.62 -0.27 -2.15
N PHE A 79 10.55 0.23 -1.53
CA PHE A 79 9.23 -0.39 -1.59
C PHE A 79 8.72 -0.49 -3.03
N LEU A 80 8.85 0.58 -3.83
CA LEU A 80 8.46 0.58 -5.23
C LEU A 80 9.22 -0.48 -6.05
N LEU A 81 10.53 -0.59 -5.86
CA LEU A 81 11.35 -1.59 -6.54
C LEU A 81 10.94 -3.00 -6.14
N PHE A 82 10.81 -3.27 -4.84
CA PHE A 82 10.43 -4.58 -4.33
C PHE A 82 9.01 -4.99 -4.78
N ASP A 83 8.08 -4.04 -4.86
CA ASP A 83 6.71 -4.30 -5.34
C ASP A 83 6.71 -4.74 -6.82
N ILE A 84 7.50 -4.06 -7.66
CA ILE A 84 7.68 -4.44 -9.07
C ILE A 84 8.35 -5.82 -9.19
N GLU A 85 9.36 -6.11 -8.37
CA GLU A 85 10.02 -7.42 -8.32
C GLU A 85 9.06 -8.53 -7.90
N GLY A 86 8.17 -8.26 -6.94
CA GLY A 86 7.09 -9.15 -6.54
C GLY A 86 6.12 -9.46 -7.69
N ALA A 87 5.77 -8.46 -8.49
CA ALA A 87 4.94 -8.65 -9.68
C ALA A 87 5.61 -9.59 -10.71
N PHE A 88 6.94 -9.50 -10.90
CA PHE A 88 7.67 -10.43 -11.77
C PHE A 88 7.69 -11.86 -11.24
N ILE A 89 7.89 -12.05 -9.92
CA ILE A 89 7.81 -13.37 -9.29
C ILE A 89 6.41 -13.96 -9.44
N PHE A 90 5.37 -13.15 -9.27
CA PHE A 90 3.99 -13.58 -9.45
C PHE A 90 3.68 -13.97 -10.90
N ALA A 91 4.12 -13.17 -11.88
CA ALA A 91 3.97 -13.48 -13.31
C ALA A 91 4.64 -14.82 -13.67
N TRP A 92 5.86 -15.05 -13.17
CA TRP A 92 6.53 -16.33 -13.31
C TRP A 92 5.75 -17.47 -12.63
N ALA A 93 5.23 -17.26 -11.42
CA ALA A 93 4.49 -18.27 -10.67
C ALA A 93 3.22 -18.74 -11.41
N VAL A 94 2.51 -17.80 -12.05
CA VAL A 94 1.34 -18.12 -12.89
C VAL A 94 1.73 -18.97 -14.10
N ALA A 95 2.88 -18.68 -14.73
CA ALA A 95 3.35 -19.38 -15.92
C ALA A 95 4.31 -20.57 -15.64
N PHE A 96 4.52 -20.93 -14.37
CA PHE A 96 5.55 -21.90 -13.94
C PHE A 96 5.51 -23.22 -14.70
N ARG A 97 4.30 -23.73 -14.97
CA ARG A 97 4.10 -25.02 -15.66
C ARG A 97 4.56 -25.00 -17.12
N GLU A 98 4.44 -23.86 -17.78
CA GLU A 98 4.75 -23.70 -19.21
C GLU A 98 6.25 -23.45 -19.42
N LEU A 99 6.91 -22.77 -18.47
CA LEU A 99 8.32 -22.40 -18.59
C LEU A 99 9.30 -23.54 -18.23
N GLY A 100 8.86 -24.55 -17.49
CA GLY A 100 9.66 -25.71 -17.11
C GLY A 100 11.01 -25.35 -16.45
N TRP A 101 12.06 -26.10 -16.79
CA TRP A 101 13.39 -25.94 -16.18
C TRP A 101 14.06 -24.60 -16.50
N ASN A 102 13.83 -24.05 -17.70
CA ASN A 102 14.41 -22.78 -18.11
C ASN A 102 13.84 -21.61 -17.29
N GLY A 103 12.53 -21.60 -17.03
CA GLY A 103 11.94 -20.61 -16.13
C GLY A 103 12.39 -20.78 -14.69
N TRP A 104 12.59 -22.01 -14.23
CA TRP A 104 13.11 -22.27 -12.90
C TRP A 104 14.51 -21.66 -12.72
N LEU A 105 15.42 -21.86 -13.69
CA LEU A 105 16.75 -21.22 -13.64
C LEU A 105 16.67 -19.70 -13.70
N ALA A 106 15.79 -19.16 -14.56
CA ALA A 106 15.59 -17.72 -14.70
C ALA A 106 15.10 -17.08 -13.38
N ILE A 107 14.12 -17.68 -12.69
CA ILE A 107 13.62 -17.12 -11.43
C ILE A 107 14.63 -17.24 -10.30
N VAL A 108 15.40 -18.34 -10.26
CA VAL A 108 16.44 -18.52 -9.24
C VAL A 108 17.53 -17.46 -9.41
N PHE A 109 17.99 -17.24 -10.65
CA PHE A 109 18.92 -16.17 -10.96
C PHE A 109 18.36 -14.79 -10.59
N PHE A 110 17.09 -14.53 -10.92
CA PHE A 110 16.41 -13.28 -10.59
C PHE A 110 16.38 -13.04 -9.06
N ILE A 111 15.91 -14.02 -8.28
CA ILE A 111 15.85 -13.93 -6.82
C ILE A 111 17.23 -13.71 -6.20
N VAL A 112 18.27 -14.40 -6.70
CA VAL A 112 19.65 -14.18 -6.23
C VAL A 112 20.09 -12.74 -6.47
N MET A 113 19.78 -12.17 -7.64
CA MET A 113 20.07 -10.76 -7.92
C MET A 113 19.33 -9.81 -6.96
N LEU A 114 18.07 -10.10 -6.60
CA LEU A 114 17.31 -9.29 -5.62
C LEU A 114 17.96 -9.33 -4.24
N VAL A 115 18.31 -10.53 -3.78
CA VAL A 115 18.97 -10.72 -2.48
C VAL A 115 20.31 -9.99 -2.43
N LEU A 116 21.09 -10.03 -3.52
CA LEU A 116 22.34 -9.27 -3.60
C LEU A 116 22.11 -7.76 -3.53
N GLY A 117 21.12 -7.23 -4.24
CA GLY A 117 20.73 -5.83 -4.19
C GLY A 117 20.30 -5.40 -2.78
N LEU A 118 19.48 -6.23 -2.12
CA LEU A 118 19.03 -6.01 -0.75
C LEU A 118 20.20 -5.99 0.24
N VAL A 119 21.10 -6.98 0.17
CA VAL A 119 22.29 -7.07 1.02
C VAL A 119 23.19 -5.85 0.83
N TYR A 120 23.37 -5.38 -0.42
CA TYR A 120 24.17 -4.20 -0.71
C TYR A 120 23.61 -2.94 -0.03
N ILE A 121 22.31 -2.68 -0.21
CA ILE A 121 21.65 -1.51 0.37
C ILE A 121 21.66 -1.58 1.90
N TRP A 122 21.44 -2.77 2.46
CA TRP A 122 21.48 -2.98 3.90
C TRP A 122 22.86 -2.65 4.47
N LYS A 123 23.94 -3.13 3.84
CA LYS A 123 25.32 -2.77 4.23
C LYS A 123 25.63 -1.29 4.09
N LYS A 124 25.01 -0.59 3.14
CA LYS A 124 25.15 0.87 2.97
C LYS A 124 24.33 1.71 3.96
N GLY A 125 23.56 1.09 4.84
CA GLY A 125 22.73 1.82 5.80
C GLY A 125 21.49 2.44 5.18
N GLY A 126 21.07 2.01 3.98
CA GLY A 126 19.81 2.47 3.38
C GLY A 126 18.56 2.12 4.21
N LEU A 127 18.71 1.16 5.13
CA LEU A 127 17.67 0.68 6.05
C LEU A 127 17.93 1.06 7.52
N THR A 128 18.98 1.82 7.83
CA THR A 128 19.28 2.18 9.21
C THR A 128 18.42 3.35 9.67
N TRP A 129 17.76 3.17 10.81
CA TRP A 129 16.95 4.20 11.45
C TRP A 129 17.61 4.62 12.76
N GLY A 130 17.82 5.92 12.94
CA GLY A 130 18.33 6.49 14.18
C GLY A 130 19.29 7.65 13.94
N PRO A 131 19.52 8.49 14.97
CA PRO A 131 20.48 9.57 14.88
C PRO A 131 21.89 9.00 14.67
N ILE A 132 22.53 9.37 13.56
CA ILE A 132 23.96 9.08 13.34
C ILE A 132 24.74 9.90 14.37
N ARG A 133 25.10 9.28 15.50
CA ARG A 133 25.96 9.93 16.51
C ARG A 133 27.36 10.06 15.90
N LYS A 134 27.68 11.25 15.37
CA LYS A 134 29.07 11.62 15.09
C LYS A 134 29.81 11.62 16.43
N ARG A 135 30.65 10.60 16.67
CA ARG A 135 31.71 10.69 17.67
C ARG A 135 32.76 11.64 17.09
N GLY A 136 32.93 12.80 17.73
CA GLY A 136 34.17 13.56 17.65
C GLY A 136 35.28 12.85 18.42
#